data_AF-A0A3B5XVH5-F1
#
_entry.id   AF-A0A3B5XVH5-F1
#
_cell.length_a   1.000
_cell.length_b   1.000
_cell.length_c   1.000
_cell.angle_alpha   90.00
_cell.angle_beta   90.00
_cell.angle_gamma   90.00
#
_symmetry.space_group_name_H-M   'P 1'
#
loop_
_entity.id
_entity.type
_entity.pdbx_description
1 polymer ?
#
loop_
_entity_poly.entity_id
_entity_poly.type
_entity_poly.pdbx_seq_one_letter_code
_entity_poly.pdbx_strand_id
1 'polypeptide(L)'
;MASVGAVRPSSRFQNDTSTSGDADRLPNEMGNMSIRDDRDPEDIVVNGNGTEPGHIIVTSIEGRNGQAKQTISYMAERVVGNGSFGTVFQAKCLETGETVAIKKVLQDKRYKNRELQTMRVLDHPNVVALKHCFFSKTEKEELYLNLVLEYVPETAHRVIKHYNKMNQRMPLIYAKLYMYQICRSLAYIHNSIGVCHRDIKPQNLLVNPHTHQLKLCDFGSAKVLVKGEPNISYICSRYYRAPELIFGATEYTTAIDVWSAGCVLAELLLGQVLGTPTREEIKCMNPNYTEFKFPQIKAHPWHKIFHKRMPAEAVDLVSRLLQYSPSLRSTALEALIHPFFDELRDPNTRLPNGRFLPPLFNFKPHELKGVPMDILVKLIPEHARKNCAFVGW
;
A
#
# COMPACT_ATOMS: atom_id res chain seq x y z
N MET A 1 68.05 -32.16 21.70
CA MET A 1 68.27 -31.07 22.67
C MET A 1 66.90 -30.62 23.17
N ALA A 2 66.77 -30.56 24.50
CA ALA A 2 65.70 -30.10 25.42
C ALA A 2 64.29 -29.73 24.86
N SER A 3 63.11 -30.18 25.33
CA SER A 3 62.53 -30.63 26.62
C SER A 3 61.61 -29.59 27.30
N VAL A 4 60.39 -30.05 27.69
CA VAL A 4 59.37 -29.56 28.67
C VAL A 4 58.73 -28.17 28.45
N GLY A 5 57.43 -27.89 28.69
CA GLY A 5 56.37 -28.61 29.37
C GLY A 5 54.99 -27.93 29.26
N ALA A 6 53.97 -28.62 29.80
CA ALA A 6 52.58 -28.19 29.91
C ALA A 6 52.36 -27.15 31.04
N VAL A 7 51.22 -26.46 31.02
CA VAL A 7 50.28 -26.20 32.15
C VAL A 7 49.19 -25.20 31.72
N ARG A 8 47.91 -25.53 32.00
CA ARG A 8 46.75 -24.60 32.01
C ARG A 8 46.76 -23.75 33.29
N PRO A 9 46.12 -22.57 33.31
CA PRO A 9 44.87 -22.51 34.08
C PRO A 9 43.77 -21.61 33.49
N SER A 10 42.58 -21.87 34.03
CA SER A 10 41.28 -21.22 33.87
C SER A 10 41.23 -19.72 34.19
N SER A 11 40.31 -18.98 33.55
CA SER A 11 39.33 -18.16 34.27
C SER A 11 38.16 -17.70 33.37
N ARG A 12 37.00 -17.70 34.02
CA ARG A 12 35.65 -17.26 33.64
C ARG A 12 35.61 -15.98 32.78
N PHE A 13 34.83 -16.01 31.70
CA PHE A 13 34.15 -14.82 31.20
C PHE A 13 32.65 -14.97 31.46
N GLN A 14 32.12 -14.04 32.25
CA GLN A 14 30.71 -13.87 32.55
C GLN A 14 29.97 -13.38 31.29
N ASN A 15 28.80 -13.96 31.05
CA ASN A 15 27.80 -13.46 30.11
C ASN A 15 27.14 -12.21 30.70
N ASP A 16 27.38 -11.04 30.12
CA ASP A 16 26.48 -9.91 30.26
C ASP A 16 25.39 -9.98 29.19
N THR A 17 24.18 -10.26 29.68
CA THR A 17 22.93 -10.23 28.93
C THR A 17 22.48 -8.78 28.83
N SER A 18 22.61 -8.18 27.65
CA SER A 18 21.93 -6.92 27.34
C SER A 18 20.61 -7.22 26.65
N THR A 19 19.53 -6.90 27.35
CA THR A 19 18.14 -6.94 26.92
C THR A 19 17.89 -5.91 25.81
N SER A 20 17.71 -6.37 24.56
CA SER A 20 17.18 -5.57 23.45
C SER A 20 15.69 -5.84 23.29
N GLY A 21 14.87 -5.12 24.05
CA GLY A 21 13.41 -5.23 23.97
C GLY A 21 12.74 -3.89 24.21
N ASP A 22 12.83 -2.96 23.24
CA ASP A 22 11.93 -1.79 23.15
C ASP A 22 12.12 -1.01 21.83
N ALA A 23 12.08 -1.69 20.67
CA ALA A 23 12.26 -1.05 19.36
C ALA A 23 11.09 -1.35 18.41
N ASP A 24 9.89 -0.85 18.75
CA ASP A 24 8.74 -0.78 17.82
C ASP A 24 7.66 0.23 18.30
N ARG A 25 8.03 1.26 19.06
CA ARG A 25 7.08 2.32 19.45
C ARG A 25 7.03 3.40 18.38
N LEU A 26 5.82 3.68 17.90
CA LEU A 26 5.50 4.82 17.03
C LEU A 26 5.95 6.14 17.71
N PRO A 27 6.36 7.17 16.95
CA PRO A 27 6.84 8.44 17.53
C PRO A 27 5.79 9.11 18.43
N ASN A 28 6.23 9.57 19.59
CA ASN A 28 5.44 10.15 20.68
C ASN A 28 4.98 11.62 20.44
N GLU A 29 4.62 11.99 19.22
CA GLU A 29 4.07 13.32 18.89
C GLU A 29 2.66 13.27 18.28
N MET A 30 1.82 12.37 18.81
CA MET A 30 0.37 12.38 18.62
C MET A 30 -0.35 12.43 19.97
N GLY A 31 -0.10 13.49 20.74
CA GLY A 31 -0.67 13.73 22.07
C GLY A 31 -2.18 13.96 22.14
N ASN A 32 -2.99 13.41 21.22
CA ASN A 32 -4.45 13.40 21.35
C ASN A 32 -5.18 12.26 20.60
N MET A 33 -4.47 11.21 20.15
CA MET A 33 -5.12 9.96 19.76
C MET A 33 -4.68 8.88 20.73
N SER A 34 -5.55 8.54 21.69
CA SER A 34 -5.31 7.45 22.62
C SER A 34 -5.09 6.17 21.83
N ILE A 35 -3.86 5.66 21.79
CA ILE A 35 -3.61 4.26 21.46
C ILE A 35 -4.25 3.49 22.60
N ARG A 36 -5.48 3.02 22.40
CA ARG A 36 -6.18 2.17 23.35
C ARG A 36 -5.47 0.82 23.34
N ASP A 37 -5.05 0.35 24.51
CA ASP A 37 -4.61 -1.02 24.73
C ASP A 37 -5.80 -1.96 24.49
N ASP A 38 -6.11 -2.24 23.22
CA ASP A 38 -7.02 -3.30 22.84
C ASP A 38 -6.31 -4.62 23.13
N ARG A 39 -6.83 -5.37 24.12
CA ARG A 39 -6.43 -6.75 24.41
C ARG A 39 -6.41 -7.57 23.13
N ASP A 40 -5.46 -8.49 23.01
CA ASP A 40 -5.36 -9.36 21.84
C ASP A 40 -6.67 -10.18 21.70
N PRO A 41 -7.23 -10.31 20.48
CA PRO A 41 -8.48 -11.03 20.28
C PRO A 41 -8.39 -12.48 20.76
N GLU A 42 -9.51 -13.04 21.24
CA GLU A 42 -9.57 -14.42 21.72
C GLU A 42 -9.35 -15.45 20.58
N ASP A 43 -8.70 -16.56 20.92
CA ASP A 43 -8.45 -17.68 20.01
C ASP A 43 -9.76 -18.43 19.72
N ILE A 44 -10.10 -18.60 18.44
CA ILE A 44 -11.22 -19.44 18.01
C ILE A 44 -10.66 -20.70 17.33
N VAL A 45 -11.24 -21.86 17.63
CA VAL A 45 -10.93 -23.09 16.92
C VAL A 45 -11.82 -23.14 15.67
N VAL A 46 -11.20 -23.19 14.49
CA VAL A 46 -11.92 -23.35 13.21
C VAL A 46 -11.62 -24.76 12.69
N ASN A 47 -12.66 -25.57 12.49
CA ASN A 47 -12.49 -26.91 11.91
C ASN A 47 -12.14 -26.80 10.41
N GLY A 48 -11.10 -27.52 9.95
CA GLY A 48 -10.63 -27.46 8.57
C GLY A 48 -9.88 -26.17 8.19
N ASN A 49 -9.70 -25.94 6.89
CA ASN A 49 -8.88 -24.81 6.40
C ASN A 49 -9.61 -23.45 6.50
N GLY A 50 -10.92 -23.44 6.73
CA GLY A 50 -11.75 -22.25 6.90
C GLY A 50 -11.97 -21.39 5.66
N THR A 51 -11.34 -21.74 4.53
CA THR A 51 -11.40 -20.96 3.27
C THR A 51 -12.24 -21.61 2.18
N GLU A 52 -12.84 -22.78 2.45
CA GLU A 52 -13.63 -23.52 1.48
C GLU A 52 -15.00 -22.86 1.25
N PRO A 53 -15.47 -22.76 0.00
CA PRO A 53 -16.80 -22.22 -0.30
C PRO A 53 -17.91 -22.90 0.53
N GLY A 54 -18.75 -22.11 1.18
CA GLY A 54 -19.84 -22.56 2.04
C GLY A 54 -19.45 -22.80 3.51
N HIS A 55 -18.16 -22.82 3.85
CA HIS A 55 -17.72 -22.97 5.23
C HIS A 55 -18.13 -21.73 6.06
N ILE A 56 -18.66 -21.96 7.26
CA ILE A 56 -19.10 -20.90 8.19
C ILE A 56 -18.06 -20.72 9.28
N ILE A 57 -17.49 -19.51 9.35
CA ILE A 57 -16.55 -19.09 10.39
C ILE A 57 -17.34 -18.28 11.41
N VAL A 58 -17.47 -18.80 12.63
CA VAL A 58 -18.12 -18.10 13.75
C VAL A 58 -17.04 -17.45 14.60
N THR A 59 -17.17 -16.16 14.88
CA THR A 59 -16.23 -15.38 15.71
C THR A 59 -16.98 -14.48 16.67
N SER A 60 -16.29 -14.00 17.70
CA SER A 60 -16.83 -12.99 18.62
C SER A 60 -16.09 -11.68 18.41
N ILE A 61 -16.82 -10.60 18.19
CA ILE A 61 -16.29 -9.24 18.18
C ILE A 61 -16.55 -8.61 19.54
N GLU A 62 -15.53 -8.00 20.13
CA GLU A 62 -15.70 -7.22 21.34
C GLU A 62 -16.63 -6.03 21.07
N GLY A 63 -17.62 -5.82 21.95
CA GLY A 63 -18.51 -4.67 21.83
C GLY A 63 -17.74 -3.37 22.08
N ARG A 64 -17.94 -2.37 21.21
CA ARG A 64 -17.37 -1.04 21.43
C ARG A 64 -18.15 -0.31 22.52
N ASN A 65 -17.46 0.51 23.33
CA ASN A 65 -18.07 1.41 24.31
C ASN A 65 -18.98 0.72 25.35
N GLY A 66 -18.57 -0.44 25.88
CA GLY A 66 -19.31 -1.16 26.91
C GLY A 66 -20.48 -2.01 26.41
N GLN A 67 -20.63 -2.16 25.08
CA GLN A 67 -21.57 -3.12 24.51
C GLN A 67 -21.13 -4.57 24.75
N ALA A 68 -22.09 -5.48 24.84
CA ALA A 68 -21.81 -6.91 24.96
C ALA A 68 -21.03 -7.44 23.75
N LYS A 69 -20.22 -8.49 23.97
CA LYS A 69 -19.60 -9.25 22.88
C LYS A 69 -20.69 -9.71 21.91
N GLN A 70 -20.44 -9.55 20.61
CA GLN A 70 -21.35 -9.97 19.55
C GLN A 70 -20.74 -11.16 18.81
N THR A 71 -21.51 -12.24 18.71
CA THR A 71 -21.18 -13.35 17.83
C THR A 71 -21.52 -12.98 16.39
N ILE A 72 -20.56 -13.16 15.48
CA ILE A 72 -20.68 -12.86 14.06
C ILE A 72 -20.19 -14.06 13.23
N SER A 73 -20.86 -14.31 12.11
CA SER A 73 -20.69 -15.48 11.28
C SER A 73 -20.37 -15.08 9.84
N TYR A 74 -19.30 -15.63 9.29
CA TYR A 74 -18.89 -15.41 7.91
C TYR A 74 -19.02 -16.69 7.10
N MET A 75 -19.79 -16.64 6.01
CA MET A 75 -19.80 -17.71 5.02
C MET A 75 -18.71 -17.42 3.97
N ALA A 76 -17.69 -18.26 3.91
CA ALA A 76 -16.66 -18.18 2.87
C ALA A 76 -17.29 -18.46 1.49
N GLU A 77 -16.98 -17.63 0.49
CA GLU A 77 -17.56 -17.77 -0.85
C GLU A 77 -16.51 -18.26 -1.86
N ARG A 78 -15.37 -17.57 -1.95
CA ARG A 78 -14.29 -17.90 -2.89
C ARG A 78 -12.97 -17.29 -2.51
N VAL A 79 -11.88 -17.97 -2.84
CA VAL A 79 -10.53 -17.41 -2.76
C VAL A 79 -10.37 -16.34 -3.85
N VAL A 80 -9.96 -15.13 -3.45
CA VAL A 80 -9.76 -13.98 -4.35
C VAL A 80 -8.29 -13.60 -4.53
N GLY A 81 -7.41 -14.10 -3.66
CA GLY A 81 -5.96 -13.93 -3.78
C GLY A 81 -5.18 -14.95 -2.97
N ASN A 82 -4.01 -15.35 -3.49
CA ASN A 82 -3.01 -16.13 -2.77
C ASN A 82 -1.68 -15.39 -2.90
N GLY A 83 -0.99 -15.18 -1.79
CA GLY A 83 0.30 -14.51 -1.74
C GLY A 83 1.28 -15.23 -0.82
N SER A 84 2.52 -14.74 -0.80
CA SER A 84 3.58 -15.26 0.09
C SER A 84 3.22 -15.22 1.57
N PHE A 85 2.31 -14.31 1.95
CA PHE A 85 1.92 -14.08 3.34
C PHE A 85 0.61 -14.77 3.74
N GLY A 86 -0.09 -15.42 2.81
CA GLY A 86 -1.34 -16.13 3.11
C GLY A 86 -2.39 -16.05 2.02
N THR A 87 -3.63 -16.35 2.41
CA THR A 87 -4.78 -16.46 1.51
C THR A 87 -5.81 -15.39 1.81
N VAL A 88 -6.35 -14.79 0.76
CA VAL A 88 -7.46 -13.83 0.85
C VAL A 88 -8.68 -14.46 0.20
N PHE A 89 -9.79 -14.50 0.92
CA PHE A 89 -11.06 -14.99 0.41
C PHE A 89 -12.18 -13.98 0.62
N GLN A 90 -13.12 -13.95 -0.31
CA GLN A 90 -14.37 -13.24 -0.17
C GLN A 90 -15.29 -14.05 0.75
N ALA A 91 -15.97 -13.37 1.66
CA ALA A 91 -16.96 -13.96 2.52
C ALA A 91 -18.17 -13.03 2.66
N LYS A 92 -19.30 -13.60 3.09
CA LYS A 92 -20.52 -12.85 3.42
C LYS A 92 -20.76 -12.90 4.93
N CYS A 93 -20.85 -11.73 5.55
CA CYS A 93 -21.33 -11.59 6.92
C CYS A 93 -22.81 -11.98 6.96
N LEU A 94 -23.18 -12.98 7.76
CA LEU A 94 -24.55 -13.49 7.78
C LEU A 94 -25.51 -12.57 8.53
N GLU A 95 -25.01 -11.85 9.52
CA GLU A 95 -25.79 -10.93 10.35
C GLU A 95 -26.13 -9.62 9.63
N THR A 96 -25.21 -9.12 8.80
CA THR A 96 -25.41 -7.84 8.08
C THR A 96 -25.69 -8.02 6.58
N GLY A 97 -25.48 -9.22 6.05
CA GLY A 97 -25.53 -9.50 4.61
C GLY A 97 -24.35 -8.90 3.81
N GLU A 98 -23.42 -8.22 4.48
CA GLU A 98 -22.34 -7.48 3.85
C GLU A 98 -21.23 -8.40 3.33
N THR A 99 -20.73 -8.14 2.13
CA THR A 99 -19.56 -8.82 1.59
C THR A 99 -18.26 -8.24 2.17
N VAL A 100 -17.36 -9.11 2.59
CA VAL A 100 -16.05 -8.77 3.16
C VAL A 100 -14.92 -9.54 2.47
N ALA A 101 -13.70 -9.06 2.61
CA ALA A 101 -12.49 -9.82 2.29
C ALA A 101 -11.81 -10.24 3.59
N ILE A 102 -11.52 -11.54 3.75
CA ILE A 102 -10.79 -12.06 4.91
C ILE A 102 -9.40 -12.48 4.45
N LYS A 103 -8.38 -11.79 4.96
CA LYS A 103 -6.97 -12.14 4.74
C LYS A 103 -6.48 -12.98 5.92
N LYS A 104 -6.27 -14.27 5.66
CA LYS A 104 -5.80 -15.27 6.63
C LYS A 104 -4.29 -15.45 6.50
N VAL A 105 -3.56 -15.13 7.56
CA VAL A 105 -2.09 -15.07 7.63
C VAL A 105 -1.61 -15.97 8.76
N LEU A 106 -0.59 -16.79 8.50
CA LEU A 106 0.03 -17.60 9.55
C LEU A 106 0.68 -16.67 10.59
N GLN A 107 0.33 -16.85 11.86
CA GLN A 107 0.80 -16.01 12.94
C GLN A 107 1.94 -16.69 13.71
N ASP A 108 3.14 -16.11 13.66
CA ASP A 108 4.20 -16.45 14.60
C ASP A 108 3.87 -15.81 15.96
N LYS A 109 3.73 -16.62 17.01
CA LYS A 109 3.40 -16.18 18.37
C LYS A 109 4.45 -15.25 18.98
N ARG A 110 5.67 -15.22 18.44
CA ARG A 110 6.78 -14.40 18.95
C ARG A 110 6.74 -12.96 18.46
N TYR A 111 5.99 -12.67 17.41
CA TYR A 111 6.02 -11.37 16.74
C TYR A 111 4.63 -10.77 16.60
N LYS A 112 4.49 -9.48 16.92
CA LYS A 112 3.28 -8.74 16.59
C LYS A 112 3.21 -8.55 15.07
N ASN A 113 2.00 -8.70 14.52
CA ASN A 113 1.79 -8.52 13.09
C ASN A 113 1.79 -7.02 12.74
N ARG A 114 2.84 -6.55 12.06
CA ARG A 114 2.98 -5.13 11.66
C ARG A 114 1.87 -4.64 10.74
N GLU A 115 1.32 -5.52 9.89
CA GLU A 115 0.20 -5.16 9.02
C GLU A 115 -1.03 -4.83 9.87
N LEU A 116 -1.36 -5.66 10.86
CA LEU A 116 -2.45 -5.37 11.79
C LEU A 116 -2.23 -4.05 12.54
N GLN A 117 -1.02 -3.83 13.09
CA GLN A 117 -0.70 -2.60 13.81
C GLN A 117 -0.88 -1.35 12.93
N THR A 118 -0.41 -1.43 11.68
CA THR A 118 -0.57 -0.35 10.70
C THR A 118 -2.05 -0.14 10.38
N MET A 119 -2.76 -1.21 10.00
CA MET A 119 -4.17 -1.16 9.61
C MET A 119 -5.10 -0.60 10.70
N ARG A 120 -4.80 -0.80 11.99
CA ARG A 120 -5.58 -0.27 13.12
C ARG A 120 -5.63 1.26 13.18
N VAL A 121 -4.62 1.95 12.65
CA VAL A 121 -4.54 3.43 12.70
C VAL A 121 -4.95 4.10 11.37
N LEU A 122 -5.26 3.32 10.33
CA LEU A 122 -5.65 3.86 9.03
C LEU A 122 -7.16 4.14 8.97
N ASP A 123 -7.51 5.35 8.57
CA ASP A 123 -8.89 5.79 8.34
C ASP A 123 -8.96 6.81 7.20
N HIS A 124 -9.02 6.32 5.96
CA HIS A 124 -8.99 7.16 4.76
C HIS A 124 -9.87 6.59 3.64
N PRO A 125 -10.62 7.42 2.87
CA PRO A 125 -11.54 6.95 1.83
C PRO A 125 -10.86 6.16 0.69
N ASN A 126 -9.56 6.40 0.45
CA ASN A 126 -8.75 5.70 -0.55
C ASN A 126 -7.79 4.64 0.04
N VAL A 127 -8.07 4.17 1.24
CA VAL A 127 -7.41 3.02 1.87
C VAL A 127 -8.49 2.00 2.24
N VAL A 128 -8.22 0.71 2.09
CA VAL A 128 -9.16 -0.35 2.50
C VAL A 128 -9.36 -0.30 4.02
N ALA A 129 -10.60 -0.40 4.49
CA ALA A 129 -10.86 -0.37 5.93
C ALA A 129 -10.63 -1.75 6.58
N LEU A 130 -9.93 -1.77 7.72
CA LEU A 130 -9.97 -2.90 8.66
C LEU A 130 -11.24 -2.80 9.49
N LYS A 131 -12.12 -3.81 9.39
CA LYS A 131 -13.37 -3.84 10.15
C LYS A 131 -13.14 -4.42 11.54
N HIS A 132 -12.45 -5.54 11.60
CA HIS A 132 -12.00 -6.22 12.82
C HIS A 132 -11.02 -7.33 12.45
N CYS A 133 -10.49 -8.03 13.45
CA CYS A 133 -9.60 -9.17 13.28
C CYS A 133 -9.93 -10.24 14.33
N PHE A 134 -9.59 -11.49 14.04
CA PHE A 134 -9.73 -12.60 14.98
C PHE A 134 -8.65 -13.66 14.72
N PHE A 135 -8.34 -14.46 15.74
CA PHE A 135 -7.44 -15.59 15.58
C PHE A 135 -8.21 -16.88 15.31
N SER A 136 -7.63 -17.74 14.47
CA SER A 136 -8.13 -19.08 14.22
C SER A 136 -7.02 -20.11 14.37
N LYS A 137 -7.30 -21.29 14.90
CA LYS A 137 -6.38 -22.43 14.89
C LYS A 137 -6.77 -23.48 13.86
N THR A 138 -5.79 -24.10 13.24
CA THR A 138 -5.99 -25.33 12.43
C THR A 138 -6.02 -26.56 13.33
N GLU A 139 -6.40 -27.71 12.78
CA GLU A 139 -6.31 -29.01 13.45
C GLU A 139 -4.89 -29.37 13.91
N LYS A 140 -3.86 -28.75 13.32
CA LYS A 140 -2.46 -28.91 13.70
C LYS A 140 -2.00 -27.88 14.74
N GLU A 141 -2.91 -27.17 15.38
CA GLU A 141 -2.64 -26.11 16.37
C GLU A 141 -1.82 -24.92 15.81
N GLU A 142 -1.81 -24.75 14.50
CA GLU A 142 -1.19 -23.58 13.86
C GLU A 142 -2.10 -22.37 14.02
N LEU A 143 -1.55 -21.29 14.58
CA LEU A 143 -2.27 -20.05 14.83
C LEU A 143 -2.28 -19.18 13.57
N TYR A 144 -3.46 -18.71 13.18
CA TYR A 144 -3.64 -17.78 12.08
C TYR A 144 -4.31 -16.50 12.56
N LEU A 145 -3.84 -15.37 12.06
CA LEU A 145 -4.49 -14.08 12.16
C LEU A 145 -5.40 -13.88 10.94
N ASN A 146 -6.66 -13.55 11.18
CA ASN A 146 -7.64 -13.24 10.14
C ASN A 146 -7.98 -11.75 10.20
N LEU A 147 -7.62 -11.01 9.15
CA LEU A 147 -7.98 -9.61 8.99
C LEU A 147 -9.27 -9.52 8.18
N VAL A 148 -10.34 -8.99 8.76
CA VAL A 148 -11.61 -8.76 8.05
C VAL A 148 -11.63 -7.34 7.52
N LEU A 149 -11.59 -7.25 6.19
CA LEU A 149 -11.41 -6.03 5.43
C LEU A 149 -12.69 -5.71 4.65
N GLU A 150 -12.86 -4.42 4.33
CA GLU A 150 -13.78 -4.01 3.28
C GLU A 150 -13.51 -4.76 1.96
N TYR A 151 -14.57 -5.28 1.33
CA TYR A 151 -14.47 -5.90 0.02
C TYR A 151 -14.61 -4.86 -1.09
N VAL A 152 -13.68 -4.88 -2.04
CA VAL A 152 -13.74 -4.08 -3.27
C VAL A 152 -13.61 -5.02 -4.47
N PRO A 153 -14.50 -4.96 -5.48
CA PRO A 153 -14.67 -6.06 -6.44
C PRO A 153 -13.51 -6.30 -7.41
N GLU A 154 -12.84 -5.22 -7.84
CA GLU A 154 -11.83 -5.28 -8.89
C GLU A 154 -10.51 -4.67 -8.45
N THR A 155 -9.49 -4.82 -9.30
CA THR A 155 -8.18 -4.17 -9.13
C THR A 155 -7.83 -3.36 -10.37
N ALA A 156 -7.00 -2.34 -10.22
CA ALA A 156 -6.48 -1.57 -11.35
C ALA A 156 -5.78 -2.49 -12.36
N HIS A 157 -5.11 -3.56 -11.91
CA HIS A 157 -4.53 -4.58 -12.79
C HIS A 157 -5.57 -5.24 -13.70
N ARG A 158 -6.71 -5.67 -13.15
CA ARG A 158 -7.78 -6.31 -13.92
C ARG A 158 -8.44 -5.33 -14.88
N VAL A 159 -8.63 -4.07 -14.45
CA VAL A 159 -9.15 -2.99 -15.30
C VAL A 159 -8.21 -2.72 -16.49
N ILE A 160 -6.89 -2.57 -16.26
CA ILE A 160 -5.89 -2.39 -17.32
C ILE A 160 -5.94 -3.58 -18.30
N LYS A 161 -5.93 -4.80 -17.77
CA LYS A 161 -5.97 -6.04 -18.58
C LYS A 161 -7.25 -6.14 -19.42
N HIS A 162 -8.38 -5.67 -18.91
CA HIS A 162 -9.64 -5.64 -19.64
C HIS A 162 -9.55 -4.75 -20.89
N TYR A 163 -9.06 -3.51 -20.74
CA TYR A 163 -8.85 -2.59 -21.86
C TYR A 163 -7.86 -3.15 -22.89
N ASN A 164 -6.75 -3.74 -22.43
CA ASN A 164 -5.78 -4.38 -23.33
C ASN A 164 -6.39 -5.52 -24.14
N LYS A 165 -7.18 -6.40 -23.50
CA LYS A 165 -7.85 -7.51 -24.20
C LYS A 165 -8.84 -7.02 -25.26
N MET A 166 -9.45 -5.87 -25.05
CA MET A 166 -10.34 -5.22 -26.02
C MET A 166 -9.59 -4.44 -27.10
N ASN A 167 -8.24 -4.40 -27.06
CA ASN A 167 -7.42 -3.52 -27.89
C ASN A 167 -7.86 -2.05 -27.80
N GLN A 168 -8.37 -1.64 -26.63
CA GLN A 168 -8.81 -0.29 -26.35
C GLN A 168 -7.88 0.38 -25.36
N ARG A 169 -7.73 1.70 -25.49
CA ARG A 169 -7.05 2.51 -24.49
C ARG A 169 -8.03 2.83 -23.36
N MET A 170 -7.52 2.83 -22.14
CA MET A 170 -8.29 3.35 -21.01
C MET A 170 -8.63 4.83 -21.27
N PRO A 171 -9.90 5.25 -21.09
CA PRO A 171 -10.26 6.66 -21.09
C PRO A 171 -9.39 7.46 -20.12
N LEU A 172 -8.88 8.61 -20.57
CA LEU A 172 -7.93 9.40 -19.80
C LEU A 172 -8.49 9.85 -18.45
N ILE A 173 -9.79 10.13 -18.37
CA ILE A 173 -10.48 10.48 -17.13
C ILE A 173 -10.30 9.41 -16.05
N TYR A 174 -10.26 8.13 -16.39
CA TYR A 174 -10.00 7.06 -15.41
C TYR A 174 -8.54 7.05 -14.95
N ALA A 175 -7.58 7.31 -15.85
CA ALA A 175 -6.17 7.43 -15.46
C ALA A 175 -5.97 8.61 -14.50
N LYS A 176 -6.59 9.77 -14.77
CA LYS A 176 -6.62 10.93 -13.86
C LYS A 176 -7.23 10.55 -12.51
N LEU A 177 -8.43 9.96 -12.54
CA LEU A 177 -9.21 9.65 -11.35
C LEU A 177 -8.52 8.62 -10.44
N TYR A 178 -7.94 7.57 -11.01
CA TYR A 178 -7.21 6.57 -10.24
C TYR A 178 -5.89 7.14 -9.70
N MET A 179 -5.13 7.88 -10.51
CA MET A 179 -3.87 8.45 -10.06
C MET A 179 -4.05 9.51 -8.97
N TYR A 180 -5.08 10.36 -9.06
CA TYR A 180 -5.40 11.30 -7.99
C TYR A 180 -5.69 10.58 -6.67
N GLN A 181 -6.50 9.52 -6.69
CA GLN A 181 -6.83 8.73 -5.50
C GLN A 181 -5.62 7.96 -4.94
N ILE A 182 -4.70 7.51 -5.80
CA ILE A 182 -3.41 6.91 -5.39
C ILE A 182 -2.54 7.96 -4.71
N CYS A 183 -2.36 9.13 -5.33
CA CYS A 183 -1.59 10.23 -4.72
C CYS A 183 -2.19 10.66 -3.38
N ARG A 184 -3.53 10.67 -3.25
CA ARG A 184 -4.20 11.04 -2.00
C ARG A 184 -3.97 10.01 -0.90
N SER A 185 -4.09 8.72 -1.20
CA SER A 185 -3.78 7.66 -0.23
C SER A 185 -2.31 7.66 0.19
N LEU A 186 -1.39 7.90 -0.76
CA LEU A 186 0.04 8.03 -0.47
C LEU A 186 0.35 9.26 0.40
N ALA A 187 -0.20 10.43 0.06
CA ALA A 187 -0.03 11.65 0.86
C ALA A 187 -0.52 11.43 2.31
N TYR A 188 -1.66 10.75 2.48
CA TYR A 188 -2.16 10.38 3.80
C TYR A 188 -1.21 9.46 4.57
N ILE A 189 -0.81 8.31 4.00
CA ILE A 189 0.05 7.37 4.75
C ILE A 189 1.46 7.92 4.98
N HIS A 190 1.98 8.75 4.07
CA HIS A 190 3.31 9.35 4.20
C HIS A 190 3.33 10.47 5.23
N ASN A 191 2.39 11.43 5.14
CA ASN A 191 2.45 12.65 5.93
C ASN A 191 1.67 12.56 7.25
N SER A 192 0.50 11.91 7.24
CA SER A 192 -0.35 11.82 8.44
C SER A 192 0.06 10.66 9.34
N ILE A 193 0.54 9.56 8.76
CA ILE A 193 0.84 8.32 9.50
C ILE A 193 2.35 8.03 9.60
N GLY A 194 3.17 8.50 8.66
CA GLY A 194 4.63 8.25 8.65
C GLY A 194 5.02 6.86 8.14
N VAL A 195 4.16 6.22 7.34
CA VAL A 195 4.34 4.85 6.84
C VAL A 195 4.62 4.85 5.35
N CYS A 196 5.66 4.11 4.94
CA CYS A 196 5.91 3.77 3.54
C CYS A 196 5.25 2.42 3.22
N HIS A 197 4.53 2.31 2.09
CA HIS A 197 3.83 1.09 1.68
C HIS A 197 4.80 0.03 1.15
N ARG A 198 5.78 0.43 0.34
CA ARG A 198 6.86 -0.41 -0.22
C ARG A 198 6.42 -1.51 -1.20
N ASP A 199 5.18 -1.49 -1.68
CA ASP A 199 4.69 -2.45 -2.69
C ASP A 199 3.48 -1.90 -3.47
N ILE A 200 3.58 -0.64 -3.90
CA ILE A 200 2.57 -0.03 -4.79
C ILE A 200 2.65 -0.69 -6.17
N LYS A 201 1.53 -1.23 -6.63
CA LYS A 201 1.35 -1.88 -7.92
C LYS A 201 -0.13 -2.02 -8.26
N PRO A 202 -0.53 -2.19 -9.53
CA PRO A 202 -1.94 -2.28 -9.94
C PRO A 202 -2.75 -3.38 -9.24
N GLN A 203 -2.11 -4.44 -8.74
CA GLN A 203 -2.78 -5.50 -7.98
C GLN A 203 -3.20 -5.07 -6.57
N ASN A 204 -2.47 -4.13 -5.97
CA ASN A 204 -2.72 -3.62 -4.61
C ASN A 204 -3.59 -2.35 -4.63
N LEU A 205 -4.16 -2.02 -5.79
CA LEU A 205 -5.02 -0.87 -6.03
C LEU A 205 -6.41 -1.40 -6.35
N LEU A 206 -7.24 -1.53 -5.33
CA LEU A 206 -8.60 -2.01 -5.49
C LEU A 206 -9.47 -0.93 -6.11
N VAL A 207 -10.41 -1.32 -6.97
CA VAL A 207 -11.29 -0.42 -7.72
C VAL A 207 -12.71 -0.93 -7.66
N ASN A 208 -13.65 -0.04 -7.36
CA ASN A 208 -15.06 -0.28 -7.64
C ASN A 208 -15.37 0.24 -9.06
N PRO A 209 -15.62 -0.63 -10.06
CA PRO A 209 -15.81 -0.18 -11.45
C PRO A 209 -17.07 0.66 -11.68
N HIS A 210 -18.02 0.64 -10.74
CA HIS A 210 -19.28 1.37 -10.85
C HIS A 210 -19.15 2.83 -10.39
N THR A 211 -18.40 3.05 -9.31
CA THR A 211 -18.18 4.36 -8.69
C THR A 211 -16.82 4.96 -9.01
N HIS A 212 -15.91 4.15 -9.56
CA HIS A 212 -14.49 4.44 -9.76
C HIS A 212 -13.74 4.89 -8.49
N GLN A 213 -14.27 4.52 -7.32
CA GLN A 213 -13.55 4.66 -6.06
C GLN A 213 -12.38 3.67 -6.04
N LEU A 214 -11.19 4.20 -5.76
CA LEU A 214 -9.97 3.43 -5.63
C LEU A 214 -9.55 3.35 -4.16
N LYS A 215 -9.10 2.17 -3.72
CA LYS A 215 -8.60 1.92 -2.37
C LYS A 215 -7.28 1.16 -2.40
N LEU A 216 -6.28 1.70 -1.72
CA LEU A 216 -5.01 1.05 -1.49
C LEU A 216 -5.18 -0.10 -0.47
N CYS A 217 -4.60 -1.26 -0.75
CA CYS A 217 -4.62 -2.43 0.13
C CYS A 217 -3.24 -3.09 0.24
N ASP A 218 -3.15 -4.12 1.10
CA ASP A 218 -1.97 -4.97 1.32
C ASP A 218 -0.78 -4.24 1.99
N PHE A 219 -0.93 -3.96 3.28
CA PHE A 219 0.07 -3.32 4.11
C PHE A 219 1.09 -4.32 4.70
N GLY A 220 1.13 -5.56 4.20
CA GLY A 220 2.06 -6.60 4.66
C GLY A 220 3.54 -6.24 4.50
N SER A 221 3.86 -5.37 3.53
CA SER A 221 5.20 -4.83 3.32
C SER A 221 5.40 -3.44 3.94
N ALA A 222 4.36 -2.81 4.50
CA ALA A 222 4.45 -1.45 4.98
C ALA A 222 5.37 -1.33 6.20
N LYS A 223 6.02 -0.16 6.37
CA LYS A 223 6.88 0.12 7.52
C LYS A 223 6.98 1.63 7.76
N VAL A 224 7.05 2.02 9.03
CA VAL A 224 7.54 3.35 9.42
C VAL A 224 9.03 3.43 9.10
N LEU A 225 9.43 4.45 8.33
CA LEU A 225 10.83 4.66 7.99
C LEU A 225 11.43 5.70 8.94
N VAL A 226 12.39 5.27 9.74
CA VAL A 226 13.12 6.14 10.68
C VAL A 226 14.44 6.55 10.03
N LYS A 227 14.73 7.85 10.03
CA LYS A 227 15.96 8.39 9.45
C LYS A 227 17.19 7.82 10.16
N GLY A 228 18.16 7.32 9.39
CA GLY A 228 19.37 6.70 9.91
C GLY A 228 19.23 5.21 10.27
N GLU A 229 18.03 4.64 10.20
CA GLU A 229 17.84 3.20 10.37
C GLU A 229 17.87 2.47 9.03
N PRO A 230 18.67 1.39 8.89
CA PRO A 230 18.72 0.62 7.66
C PRO A 230 17.44 -0.20 7.45
N ASN A 231 17.06 -0.36 6.18
CA ASN A 231 15.91 -1.15 5.75
C ASN A 231 16.31 -2.16 4.67
N ILE A 232 15.54 -3.24 4.56
CA ILE A 232 15.73 -4.24 3.51
C ILE A 232 15.47 -3.60 2.14
N SER A 233 16.44 -3.68 1.24
CA SER A 233 16.38 -3.11 -0.12
C SER A 233 15.69 -4.04 -1.12
N TYR A 234 15.75 -5.36 -0.91
CA TYR A 234 15.01 -6.36 -1.70
C TYR A 234 13.52 -6.40 -1.30
N ILE A 235 12.85 -5.28 -1.52
CA ILE A 235 11.42 -5.05 -1.31
C ILE A 235 10.80 -4.52 -2.62
N CYS A 236 9.48 -4.35 -2.66
CA CYS A 236 8.71 -3.92 -3.82
C CYS A 236 8.73 -4.94 -4.99
N SER A 237 7.61 -5.04 -5.67
CA SER A 237 7.47 -5.86 -6.87
C SER A 237 8.33 -5.35 -8.02
N ARG A 238 9.03 -6.26 -8.71
CA ARG A 238 10.12 -5.99 -9.68
C ARG A 238 9.89 -4.80 -10.62
N TYR A 239 8.72 -4.73 -11.26
CA TYR A 239 8.42 -3.72 -12.29
C TYR A 239 8.12 -2.32 -11.75
N TYR A 240 7.83 -2.21 -10.46
CA TYR A 240 7.50 -0.94 -9.80
C TYR A 240 8.61 -0.51 -8.83
N ARG A 241 9.71 -1.25 -8.78
CA ARG A 241 10.83 -1.04 -7.85
C ARG A 241 11.64 0.19 -8.25
N ALA A 242 11.84 1.09 -7.30
CA ALA A 242 12.63 2.30 -7.50
C ALA A 242 14.13 1.97 -7.75
N PRO A 243 14.87 2.79 -8.53
CA PRO A 243 16.26 2.52 -8.89
C PRO A 243 17.18 2.33 -7.67
N GLU A 244 17.03 3.15 -6.64
CA GLU A 244 17.81 3.07 -5.41
C GLU A 244 17.67 1.70 -4.70
N LEU A 245 16.50 1.06 -4.79
CA LEU A 245 16.30 -0.30 -4.26
C LEU A 245 16.99 -1.36 -5.14
N ILE A 246 17.03 -1.14 -6.46
CA ILE A 246 17.78 -1.99 -7.39
C ILE A 246 19.29 -1.90 -7.10
N PHE A 247 19.77 -0.72 -6.74
CA PHE A 247 21.14 -0.48 -6.29
C PHE A 247 21.40 -0.88 -4.84
N GLY A 248 20.42 -1.48 -4.16
CA GLY A 248 20.61 -2.04 -2.83
C GLY A 248 20.62 -1.01 -1.69
N ALA A 249 20.18 0.23 -1.92
CA ALA A 249 20.11 1.25 -0.87
C ALA A 249 19.24 0.78 0.30
N THR A 250 19.76 0.91 1.51
CA THR A 250 19.08 0.54 2.76
C THR A 250 18.47 1.75 3.48
N GLU A 251 18.95 2.95 3.17
CA GLU A 251 18.44 4.23 3.68
C GLU A 251 17.60 4.94 2.61
N TYR A 252 16.47 4.34 2.25
CA TYR A 252 15.49 4.94 1.35
C TYR A 252 14.36 5.63 2.12
N THR A 253 13.57 6.45 1.42
CA THR A 253 12.45 7.19 1.97
C THR A 253 11.12 6.75 1.33
N THR A 254 10.02 7.39 1.72
CA THR A 254 8.69 7.22 1.09
C THR A 254 8.67 7.55 -0.40
N ALA A 255 9.72 8.20 -0.94
CA ALA A 255 9.88 8.51 -2.35
C ALA A 255 9.91 7.25 -3.26
N ILE A 256 10.16 6.06 -2.71
CA ILE A 256 10.04 4.81 -3.49
C ILE A 256 8.59 4.53 -3.91
N ASP A 257 7.60 4.85 -3.07
CA ASP A 257 6.19 4.67 -3.40
C ASP A 257 5.75 5.63 -4.50
N VAL A 258 6.31 6.84 -4.52
CA VAL A 258 6.09 7.84 -5.57
C VAL A 258 6.61 7.35 -6.93
N TRP A 259 7.80 6.74 -6.95
CA TRP A 259 8.32 6.10 -8.16
C TRP A 259 7.36 5.00 -8.65
N SER A 260 6.96 4.11 -7.75
CA SER A 260 6.01 3.03 -8.07
C SER A 260 4.67 3.57 -8.60
N ALA A 261 4.15 4.66 -8.03
CA ALA A 261 2.95 5.34 -8.54
C ALA A 261 3.18 5.93 -9.95
N GLY A 262 4.36 6.48 -10.24
CA GLY A 262 4.77 6.90 -11.58
C GLY A 262 4.77 5.75 -12.58
N CYS A 263 5.25 4.58 -12.20
CA CYS A 263 5.17 3.37 -13.01
C CYS A 263 3.71 2.96 -13.28
N VAL A 264 2.85 3.01 -12.26
CA VAL A 264 1.40 2.74 -12.41
C VAL A 264 0.74 3.76 -13.35
N LEU A 265 1.05 5.06 -13.22
CA LEU A 265 0.51 6.09 -14.12
C LEU A 265 0.88 5.79 -15.56
N ALA A 266 2.16 5.51 -15.81
CA ALA A 266 2.61 5.19 -17.16
C ALA A 266 1.92 3.93 -17.71
N GLU A 267 1.70 2.90 -16.89
CA GLU A 267 0.96 1.70 -17.31
C GLU A 267 -0.52 2.00 -17.60
N LEU A 268 -1.18 2.85 -16.81
CA LEU A 268 -2.56 3.28 -17.08
C LEU A 268 -2.67 4.01 -18.43
N LEU A 269 -1.67 4.84 -18.77
CA LEU A 269 -1.63 5.60 -20.02
C LEU A 269 -1.22 4.73 -21.23
N LEU A 270 -0.30 3.78 -21.03
CA LEU A 270 0.29 2.96 -22.09
C LEU A 270 -0.37 1.58 -22.25
N GLY A 271 -1.20 1.14 -21.31
CA GLY A 271 -1.72 -0.22 -21.25
C GLY A 271 -0.64 -1.28 -21.00
N GLN A 272 0.61 -0.90 -20.74
CA GLN A 272 1.72 -1.82 -20.50
C GLN A 272 2.74 -1.19 -19.59
N VAL A 273 3.47 -2.03 -18.86
CA VAL A 273 4.57 -1.61 -17.98
C VAL A 273 5.65 -0.87 -18.80
N LEU A 274 6.20 0.21 -18.24
CA LEU A 274 7.39 0.87 -18.78
C LEU A 274 8.57 -0.11 -18.75
N GLY A 275 8.89 -0.69 -19.91
CA GLY A 275 10.01 -1.60 -20.06
C GLY A 275 9.70 -3.04 -19.63
N THR A 276 9.00 -3.79 -20.48
CA THR A 276 9.33 -5.21 -20.63
C THR A 276 10.63 -5.29 -21.43
N PRO A 277 11.79 -5.56 -20.81
CA PRO A 277 12.97 -5.91 -21.58
C PRO A 277 12.63 -7.14 -22.43
N THR A 278 12.97 -7.09 -23.71
CA THR A 278 12.93 -8.21 -24.65
C THR A 278 13.74 -9.40 -24.12
N ARG A 279 13.51 -10.60 -24.65
CA ARG A 279 14.24 -11.81 -24.20
C ARG A 279 15.76 -11.67 -24.42
N GLU A 280 16.13 -10.88 -25.42
CA GLU A 280 17.48 -10.50 -25.80
C GLU A 280 18.06 -9.47 -24.81
N GLU A 281 17.29 -8.47 -24.40
CA GLU A 281 17.70 -7.51 -23.35
C GLU A 281 17.84 -8.19 -21.98
N ILE A 282 16.95 -9.14 -21.64
CA ILE A 282 17.07 -9.99 -20.44
C ILE A 282 18.35 -10.84 -20.48
N LYS A 283 18.70 -11.41 -21.65
CA LYS A 283 19.95 -12.17 -21.84
C LYS A 283 21.19 -11.29 -21.74
N CYS A 284 21.15 -10.06 -22.25
CA CYS A 284 22.26 -9.11 -22.15
C CYS A 284 22.41 -8.50 -20.75
N MET A 285 21.33 -8.38 -19.99
CA MET A 285 21.35 -7.76 -18.65
C MET A 285 21.95 -8.66 -17.56
N ASN A 286 21.94 -9.99 -17.74
CA ASN A 286 22.61 -10.88 -16.80
C ASN A 286 22.91 -12.28 -17.36
N PRO A 287 24.10 -12.52 -17.95
CA PRO A 287 24.52 -13.87 -18.33
C PRO A 287 25.06 -14.75 -17.18
N ASN A 288 25.62 -14.17 -16.10
CA ASN A 288 26.04 -14.81 -14.82
C ASN A 288 26.77 -13.76 -13.93
N TYR A 289 25.98 -12.87 -13.34
CA TYR A 289 26.30 -11.64 -12.60
C TYR A 289 27.64 -11.59 -11.82
N THR A 290 28.53 -10.67 -12.20
CA THR A 290 29.47 -9.92 -11.33
C THR A 290 29.85 -8.58 -12.00
N GLU A 291 29.93 -7.52 -11.20
CA GLU A 291 30.47 -6.15 -11.42
C GLU A 291 30.04 -5.35 -12.67
N PHE A 292 29.24 -4.29 -12.47
CA PHE A 292 28.56 -3.55 -13.57
C PHE A 292 29.32 -2.30 -14.05
N LYS A 293 29.65 -2.27 -15.35
CA LYS A 293 29.67 -1.04 -16.18
C LYS A 293 28.33 -0.97 -16.92
N PHE A 294 27.50 0.02 -16.64
CA PHE A 294 26.24 0.18 -17.37
C PHE A 294 26.51 0.61 -18.83
N PRO A 295 25.84 0.01 -19.82
CA PRO A 295 25.83 0.57 -21.17
C PRO A 295 25.23 1.98 -21.12
N GLN A 296 25.84 2.96 -21.82
CA GLN A 296 25.27 4.30 -21.94
C GLN A 296 24.05 4.25 -22.87
N ILE A 297 22.89 3.90 -22.30
CA ILE A 297 21.61 3.98 -23.01
C ILE A 297 21.11 5.41 -22.88
N LYS A 298 21.01 6.12 -24.02
CA LYS A 298 20.39 7.45 -24.03
C LYS A 298 18.92 7.30 -23.63
N ALA A 299 18.47 8.16 -22.71
CA ALA A 299 17.07 8.21 -22.32
C ALA A 299 16.19 8.37 -23.58
N HIS A 300 15.19 7.49 -23.72
CA HIS A 300 14.19 7.65 -24.77
C HIS A 300 13.30 8.84 -24.39
N PRO A 301 13.20 9.88 -25.25
CA PRO A 301 12.34 11.00 -24.95
C PRO A 301 10.90 10.54 -24.72
N TRP A 302 10.24 11.07 -23.68
CA TRP A 302 8.87 10.66 -23.34
C TRP A 302 7.89 10.80 -24.50
N HIS A 303 8.05 11.79 -25.37
CA HIS A 303 7.23 11.98 -26.58
C HIS A 303 7.38 10.86 -27.64
N LYS A 304 8.42 10.01 -27.54
CA LYS A 304 8.58 8.81 -28.37
C LYS A 304 7.96 7.57 -27.73
N ILE A 305 7.77 7.58 -26.41
CA ILE A 305 7.15 6.51 -25.63
C ILE A 305 5.62 6.68 -25.64
N PHE A 306 5.14 7.91 -25.44
CA PHE A 306 3.73 8.25 -25.48
C PHE A 306 3.28 8.60 -26.90
N HIS A 307 2.05 8.22 -27.25
CA HIS A 307 1.46 8.57 -28.54
C HIS A 307 1.35 10.10 -28.71
N LYS A 308 1.47 10.63 -29.94
CA LYS A 308 1.41 12.08 -30.24
C LYS A 308 0.18 12.84 -29.70
N ARG A 309 -0.89 12.11 -29.36
CA ARG A 309 -2.15 12.65 -28.80
C ARG A 309 -2.18 12.65 -27.27
N MET A 310 -1.12 12.21 -26.60
CA MET A 310 -1.04 12.21 -25.15
C MET A 310 -0.92 13.66 -24.65
N PRO A 311 -1.74 14.10 -23.68
CA PRO A 311 -1.63 15.45 -23.13
C PRO A 311 -0.26 15.71 -22.52
N ALA A 312 0.25 16.93 -22.69
CA ALA A 312 1.57 17.32 -22.19
C ALA A 312 1.65 17.19 -20.67
N GLU A 313 0.56 17.49 -19.96
CA GLU A 313 0.45 17.42 -18.51
C GLU A 313 0.55 15.98 -17.99
N ALA A 314 0.09 14.99 -18.77
CA ALA A 314 0.23 13.58 -18.43
C ALA A 314 1.70 13.16 -18.47
N VAL A 315 2.40 13.59 -19.53
CA VAL A 315 3.83 13.34 -19.71
C VAL A 315 4.66 14.06 -18.65
N ASP A 316 4.32 15.32 -18.35
CA ASP A 316 4.98 16.12 -17.31
C ASP A 316 4.86 15.45 -15.94
N LEU A 317 3.65 15.01 -15.56
CA LEU A 317 3.44 14.32 -14.29
C LEU A 317 4.27 13.04 -14.20
N VAL A 318 4.26 12.19 -15.23
CA VAL A 318 5.10 10.98 -15.27
C VAL A 318 6.58 11.33 -15.08
N SER A 319 7.05 12.39 -15.75
CA SER A 319 8.45 12.81 -15.65
C SER A 319 8.84 13.31 -14.26
N ARG A 320 7.91 13.95 -13.53
CA ARG A 320 8.13 14.40 -12.14
C ARG A 320 8.12 13.27 -11.12
N LEU A 321 7.34 12.21 -11.37
CA LEU A 321 7.29 11.02 -10.50
C LEU A 321 8.48 10.08 -10.74
N LEU A 322 8.92 9.94 -12.00
CA LEU A 322 10.00 9.03 -12.42
C LEU A 322 11.36 9.75 -12.52
N GLN A 323 11.80 10.35 -11.42
CA GLN A 323 13.14 10.93 -11.28
C GLN A 323 14.11 9.92 -10.65
N TYR A 324 15.32 9.81 -11.20
CA TYR A 324 16.36 8.94 -10.64
C TYR A 324 16.77 9.38 -9.23
N SER A 325 16.99 10.69 -9.02
CA SER A 325 17.24 11.22 -7.69
C SER A 325 15.94 11.20 -6.87
N PRO A 326 15.89 10.47 -5.72
CA PRO A 326 14.68 10.39 -4.91
C PRO A 326 14.21 11.76 -4.40
N SER A 327 15.14 12.68 -4.14
CA SER A 327 14.84 14.05 -3.66
C SER A 327 14.27 14.99 -4.72
N LEU A 328 14.39 14.64 -6.01
CA LEU A 328 13.83 15.43 -7.11
C LEU A 328 12.42 14.95 -7.51
N ARG A 329 11.96 13.81 -6.98
CA ARG A 329 10.60 13.33 -7.22
C ARG A 329 9.62 14.27 -6.52
N SER A 330 8.54 14.62 -7.21
CA SER A 330 7.42 15.30 -6.54
C SER A 330 6.87 14.43 -5.42
N THR A 331 6.53 15.04 -4.28
CA THR A 331 5.79 14.35 -3.23
C THR A 331 4.38 13.99 -3.71
N ALA A 332 3.74 13.03 -3.03
CA ALA A 332 2.36 12.66 -3.34
C ALA A 332 1.38 13.85 -3.19
N LEU A 333 1.63 14.73 -2.21
CA LEU A 333 0.84 15.96 -1.99
C LEU A 333 1.03 16.98 -3.13
N GLU A 334 2.27 17.20 -3.57
CA GLU A 334 2.56 18.08 -4.71
C GLU A 334 1.93 17.54 -6.00
N ALA A 335 1.93 16.22 -6.19
CA ALA A 335 1.26 15.60 -7.33
C ALA A 335 -0.24 15.90 -7.34
N LEU A 336 -0.92 15.95 -6.18
CA LEU A 336 -2.37 16.25 -6.11
C LEU A 336 -2.75 17.63 -6.64
N ILE A 337 -1.82 18.60 -6.67
CA ILE A 337 -2.05 19.94 -7.22
C ILE A 337 -1.56 20.09 -8.67
N HIS A 338 -1.13 19.00 -9.30
CA HIS A 338 -0.63 19.03 -10.68
C HIS A 338 -1.74 19.36 -11.70
N PRO A 339 -1.43 20.12 -12.79
CA PRO A 339 -2.40 20.49 -13.84
C PRO A 339 -3.09 19.31 -14.53
N PHE A 340 -2.43 18.15 -14.55
CA PHE A 340 -3.03 16.91 -15.07
C PHE A 340 -4.39 16.58 -14.42
N PHE A 341 -4.61 17.02 -13.18
CA PHE A 341 -5.84 16.80 -12.41
C PHE A 341 -6.83 17.97 -12.46
N ASP A 342 -6.58 19.04 -13.23
CA ASP A 342 -7.46 20.23 -13.27
C ASP A 342 -8.88 19.89 -13.71
N GLU A 343 -9.03 18.97 -14.68
CA GLU A 343 -10.34 18.46 -15.10
C GLU A 343 -11.13 17.83 -13.94
N LEU A 344 -10.47 17.21 -12.96
CA LEU A 344 -11.16 16.64 -11.79
C LEU A 344 -11.71 17.72 -10.85
N ARG A 345 -11.16 18.94 -10.90
CA ARG A 345 -11.58 20.09 -10.09
C ARG A 345 -12.66 20.94 -10.77
N ASP A 346 -13.07 20.60 -11.99
CA ASP A 346 -14.24 21.23 -12.61
C ASP A 346 -15.53 20.59 -12.04
N PRO A 347 -16.45 21.38 -11.44
CA PRO A 347 -17.70 20.86 -10.89
C PRO A 347 -18.64 20.23 -11.94
N ASN A 348 -18.39 20.47 -13.23
CA ASN A 348 -19.16 19.90 -14.33
C ASN A 348 -18.59 18.58 -14.86
N THR A 349 -17.39 18.18 -14.44
CA THR A 349 -16.78 16.92 -14.89
C THR A 349 -17.62 15.73 -14.41
N ARG A 350 -17.80 14.77 -15.31
CA ARG A 350 -18.57 13.54 -15.08
C ARG A 350 -17.77 12.33 -15.56
N LEU A 351 -18.13 11.18 -15.02
CA LEU A 351 -17.71 9.90 -15.57
C LEU A 351 -18.29 9.73 -16.99
N PRO A 352 -17.66 8.91 -17.87
CA PRO A 352 -18.17 8.67 -19.23
C PRO A 352 -19.62 8.16 -19.30
N ASN A 353 -20.14 7.56 -18.24
CA ASN A 353 -21.53 7.12 -18.12
C ASN A 353 -22.50 8.21 -17.61
N GLY A 354 -22.05 9.47 -17.54
CA GLY A 354 -22.83 10.63 -17.11
C GLY A 354 -22.92 10.84 -15.59
N ARG A 355 -22.40 9.92 -14.79
CA ARG A 355 -22.47 10.00 -13.32
C ARG A 355 -21.43 10.96 -12.73
N PHE A 356 -21.66 11.39 -11.50
CA PHE A 356 -20.70 12.16 -10.73
C PHE A 356 -19.42 11.37 -10.45
N LEU A 357 -18.31 12.09 -10.33
CA LEU A 357 -17.05 11.55 -9.81
C LEU A 357 -17.24 11.11 -8.34
N PRO A 358 -16.45 10.14 -7.83
CA PRO A 358 -16.42 9.85 -6.40
C PRO A 358 -15.94 11.07 -5.60
N PRO A 359 -16.17 11.13 -4.27
CA PRO A 359 -15.68 12.24 -3.46
C PRO A 359 -14.15 12.38 -3.53
N LEU A 360 -13.66 13.48 -4.11
CA LEU A 360 -12.22 13.76 -4.28
C LEU A 360 -11.69 14.78 -3.26
N PHE A 361 -12.52 15.75 -2.89
CA PHE A 361 -12.12 16.93 -2.11
C PHE A 361 -12.66 16.93 -0.67
N ASN A 362 -13.12 15.79 -0.18
CA ASN A 362 -13.56 15.58 1.20
C ASN A 362 -12.38 15.26 2.12
N PHE A 363 -11.38 16.14 2.16
CA PHE A 363 -10.19 15.98 3.00
C PHE A 363 -10.54 16.07 4.48
N LYS A 364 -10.01 15.16 5.29
CA LYS A 364 -10.11 15.21 6.76
C LYS A 364 -9.07 16.16 7.36
N PRO A 365 -9.29 16.70 8.59
CA PRO A 365 -8.34 17.62 9.22
C PRO A 365 -6.89 17.11 9.30
N HIS A 366 -6.70 15.82 9.59
CA HIS A 366 -5.37 15.22 9.68
C HIS A 366 -4.66 15.08 8.33
N GLU A 367 -5.38 15.05 7.21
CA GLU A 367 -4.79 15.04 5.85
C GLU A 367 -4.19 16.41 5.51
N LEU A 368 -4.72 17.50 6.11
CA LEU A 368 -4.36 18.88 5.80
C LEU A 368 -3.46 19.54 6.87
N LYS A 369 -3.15 18.82 7.95
CA LYS A 369 -2.32 19.35 9.04
C LYS A 369 -0.94 19.75 8.53
N GLY A 370 -0.58 21.02 8.71
CA GLY A 370 0.71 21.56 8.29
C GLY A 370 0.86 21.81 6.79
N VAL A 371 -0.21 21.64 6.00
CA VAL A 371 -0.19 21.96 4.57
C VAL A 371 -0.27 23.48 4.39
N PRO A 372 0.66 24.10 3.64
CA PRO A 372 0.64 25.55 3.37
C PRO A 372 -0.63 26.02 2.64
N MET A 373 -1.08 27.24 2.93
CA MET A 373 -2.32 27.79 2.35
C MET A 373 -2.29 27.89 0.83
N ASP A 374 -1.14 28.19 0.22
CA ASP A 374 -0.97 28.25 -1.24
C ASP A 374 -1.15 26.88 -1.92
N ILE A 375 -0.87 25.79 -1.20
CA ILE A 375 -1.16 24.42 -1.64
C ILE A 375 -2.64 24.11 -1.42
N LEU A 376 -3.20 24.48 -0.25
CA LEU A 376 -4.61 24.22 0.09
C LEU A 376 -5.58 24.85 -0.93
N VAL A 377 -5.34 26.08 -1.35
CA VAL A 377 -6.19 26.77 -2.33
C VAL A 377 -6.17 26.11 -3.72
N LYS A 378 -5.08 25.42 -4.08
CA LYS A 378 -4.97 24.63 -5.32
C LYS A 378 -5.55 23.23 -5.16
N LEU A 379 -5.42 22.65 -3.97
CA LEU A 379 -5.88 21.30 -3.66
C LEU A 379 -7.41 21.22 -3.57
N ILE A 380 -8.04 22.22 -2.94
CA ILE A 380 -9.48 22.24 -2.66
C ILE A 380 -10.13 23.34 -3.50
N PRO A 381 -10.87 22.97 -4.57
CA PRO A 381 -11.53 23.95 -5.41
C PRO A 381 -12.63 24.69 -4.64
N GLU A 382 -12.95 25.90 -5.06
CA GLU A 382 -13.87 26.81 -4.36
C GLU A 382 -15.21 26.15 -4.01
N HIS A 383 -15.81 25.43 -4.96
CA HIS A 383 -17.09 24.73 -4.78
C HIS A 383 -17.04 23.61 -3.72
N ALA A 384 -15.85 23.12 -3.36
CA ALA A 384 -15.64 22.06 -2.37
C ALA A 384 -15.21 22.57 -0.99
N ARG A 385 -14.90 23.88 -0.84
CA ARG A 385 -14.41 24.47 0.41
C ARG A 385 -15.33 24.24 1.61
N LYS A 386 -16.64 24.15 1.38
CA LYS A 386 -17.65 23.83 2.41
C LYS A 386 -17.42 22.47 3.07
N ASN A 387 -16.87 21.49 2.35
CA ASN A 387 -16.54 20.17 2.89
C ASN A 387 -15.32 20.21 3.83
N CYS A 388 -14.54 21.29 3.77
CA CYS A 388 -13.35 21.52 4.58
C CYS A 388 -13.45 22.87 5.32
N ALA A 389 -14.62 23.17 5.92
CA ALA A 389 -14.87 24.45 6.59
C ALA A 389 -13.89 24.73 7.75
N PHE A 390 -13.27 23.69 8.33
CA PHE A 390 -12.26 23.80 9.38
C PHE A 390 -10.93 24.43 8.94
N VAL A 391 -10.72 24.65 7.63
CA VAL A 391 -9.49 25.26 7.08
C VAL A 391 -9.45 26.78 7.28
N GLY A 392 -10.60 27.46 7.44
CA GLY A 392 -10.64 28.92 7.62
C GLY A 392 -10.24 29.69 6.36
N TRP A 393 -10.97 29.45 5.26
CA TRP A 393 -10.72 29.97 3.90
C TRP A 393 -10.67 31.49 3.75
#